data_AF-A0A956BGA2-F1
#
_entry.id   AF-A0A956BGA2-F1
#
_cell.length_a   1.000
_cell.length_b   1.000
_cell.length_c   1.000
_cell.angle_alpha   90.00
_cell.angle_beta   90.00
_cell.angle_gamma   90.00
#
_symmetry.space_group_name_H-M   'P 1'
#
loop_
_entity.id
_entity.type
_entity.pdbx_description
1 polymer ?
#
loop_
_entity_poly.entity_id
_entity_poly.type
_entity_poly.pdbx_seq_one_letter_code
_entity_poly.pdbx_strand_id
1 'polypeptide(L)'
;MATRIVSRVSGTFGEMVKRVTEGRFGRFIKFGVVGGSGVIVNLAIAQLFVSVLLTGVAGQQTRSMLAVGAGIVVSIFTNFVLNDAWTWADREKRGRKHWFQRLGMFYVISSIAAAVQLGVYTVTHHYILGHDAWW
;
A
#
# COMPACT_ATOMS: atom_id res chain seq x y z
N MET A 1 -11.20 -47.12 -13.95
CA MET A 1 -10.40 -46.26 -14.88
C MET A 1 -10.71 -44.77 -14.69
N ALA A 2 -11.99 -44.38 -14.61
CA ALA A 2 -12.43 -42.98 -14.39
C ALA A 2 -11.84 -42.30 -13.13
N THR A 3 -11.73 -43.02 -12.00
CA THR A 3 -11.21 -42.48 -10.72
C THR A 3 -9.76 -41.99 -10.82
N ARG A 4 -8.93 -42.60 -11.68
CA ARG A 4 -7.52 -42.21 -11.89
C ARG A 4 -7.38 -40.95 -12.77
N ILE A 5 -8.36 -40.68 -13.62
CA ILE A 5 -8.40 -39.49 -14.48
C ILE A 5 -8.81 -38.29 -13.64
N VAL A 6 -9.86 -38.43 -12.82
CA VAL A 6 -10.34 -37.37 -11.91
C VAL A 6 -9.26 -36.98 -10.89
N SER A 7 -8.54 -37.96 -10.31
CA SER A 7 -7.46 -37.66 -9.37
C SER A 7 -6.27 -36.95 -10.03
N ARG A 8 -5.93 -37.30 -11.28
CA ARG A 8 -4.90 -36.59 -12.05
C ARG A 8 -5.30 -35.16 -12.36
N VAL A 9 -6.50 -34.94 -12.88
CA VAL A 9 -7.01 -33.59 -13.21
C VAL A 9 -7.07 -32.71 -11.97
N SER A 10 -7.57 -33.23 -10.84
CA SER A 10 -7.55 -32.53 -9.54
C SER A 10 -6.14 -32.18 -9.10
N GLY A 11 -5.16 -33.08 -9.27
CA GLY A 11 -3.77 -32.83 -8.95
C GLY A 11 -3.14 -31.75 -9.83
N THR A 12 -3.38 -31.79 -11.14
CA THR A 12 -2.85 -30.81 -12.09
C THR A 12 -3.43 -29.42 -11.85
N PHE A 13 -4.73 -29.34 -11.55
CA PHE A 13 -5.39 -28.07 -11.23
C PHE A 13 -4.87 -27.49 -9.91
N GLY A 14 -4.69 -28.33 -8.88
CA GLY A 14 -4.10 -27.93 -7.61
C GLY A 14 -2.68 -27.37 -7.78
N GLU A 15 -1.83 -28.04 -8.56
CA GLU A 15 -0.49 -27.53 -8.87
C GLU A 15 -0.52 -26.21 -9.65
N MET A 16 -1.47 -26.04 -10.58
CA MET A 16 -1.61 -24.82 -11.36
C MET A 16 -2.02 -23.63 -10.48
N VAL A 17 -3.01 -23.83 -9.60
CA VAL A 17 -3.42 -22.82 -8.60
C VAL A 17 -2.26 -22.47 -7.68
N LYS A 18 -1.51 -23.47 -7.22
CA LYS A 18 -0.33 -23.27 -6.38
C LYS A 18 0.74 -22.44 -7.10
N ARG A 19 1.04 -22.75 -8.37
CA ARG A 19 1.99 -21.99 -9.21
C ARG A 19 1.55 -20.55 -9.47
N VAL A 20 0.26 -20.30 -9.65
CA VAL A 20 -0.27 -18.92 -9.81
C VAL A 20 -0.18 -18.14 -8.51
N THR A 21 -0.53 -18.78 -7.39
CA THR A 21 -0.55 -18.16 -6.05
C THR A 21 0.86 -17.93 -5.49
N GLU A 22 1.79 -18.84 -5.74
CA GLU A 22 3.20 -18.76 -5.34
C GLU A 22 4.07 -18.03 -6.38
N GLY A 23 3.56 -17.84 -7.60
CA GLY A 23 4.22 -17.14 -8.69
C GLY A 23 4.31 -15.63 -8.50
N ARG A 24 5.03 -14.97 -9.42
CA ARG A 24 5.21 -13.49 -9.41
C ARG A 24 3.88 -12.73 -9.43
N PHE A 25 2.87 -13.27 -10.12
CA PHE A 25 1.54 -12.66 -10.23
C PHE A 25 0.77 -12.71 -8.91
N GLY A 26 0.78 -13.85 -8.20
CA GLY A 26 0.16 -13.96 -6.88
C GLY A 26 0.78 -12.99 -5.85
N ARG A 27 2.09 -12.76 -5.92
CA ARG A 27 2.76 -11.73 -5.09
C ARG A 27 2.35 -10.31 -5.45
N PHE A 28 2.12 -10.01 -6.72
CA PHE A 28 1.62 -8.70 -7.16
C PHE A 28 0.20 -8.42 -6.63
N ILE A 29 -0.68 -9.43 -6.64
CA ILE A 29 -2.02 -9.30 -6.06
C ILE A 29 -1.93 -9.07 -4.55
N LYS A 30 -1.12 -9.84 -3.82
CA LYS A 30 -0.90 -9.61 -2.38
C LYS A 30 -0.40 -8.19 -2.10
N PHE A 31 0.56 -7.72 -2.89
CA PHE A 31 1.05 -6.35 -2.80
C PHE A 31 -0.07 -5.32 -3.02
N GLY A 32 -0.92 -5.52 -4.03
CA GLY A 32 -2.08 -4.66 -4.30
C GLY A 32 -3.11 -4.65 -3.17
N VAL A 33 -3.43 -5.83 -2.60
CA VAL A 33 -4.36 -5.96 -1.46
C VAL A 33 -3.82 -5.25 -0.22
N VAL A 34 -2.53 -5.45 0.09
CA VAL A 34 -1.86 -4.73 1.19
C VAL A 34 -1.88 -3.23 0.91
N GLY A 35 -1.54 -2.79 -0.30
CA GLY A 35 -1.58 -1.38 -0.70
C GLY A 35 -2.96 -0.75 -0.51
N GLY A 36 -4.04 -1.46 -0.91
CA GLY A 36 -5.41 -1.03 -0.68
C GLY A 36 -5.76 -0.92 0.81
N SER A 37 -5.32 -1.87 1.64
CA SER A 37 -5.51 -1.80 3.10
C SER A 37 -4.80 -0.58 3.72
N GLY A 38 -3.66 -0.19 3.16
CA GLY A 38 -2.91 0.99 3.61
C GLY A 38 -3.66 2.30 3.47
N VAL A 39 -4.56 2.42 2.49
CA VAL A 39 -5.43 3.61 2.32
C VAL A 39 -6.38 3.74 3.52
N ILE A 40 -6.98 2.63 3.94
CA ILE A 40 -7.88 2.59 5.10
C ILE A 40 -7.12 2.95 6.38
N VAL A 41 -5.91 2.39 6.56
CA VAL A 41 -5.05 2.72 7.71
C VAL A 41 -4.63 4.19 7.70
N ASN A 42 -4.28 4.75 6.53
CA ASN A 42 -3.94 6.16 6.41
C ASN A 42 -5.10 7.04 6.88
N LEU A 43 -6.30 6.81 6.35
CA LEU A 43 -7.50 7.56 6.70
C LEU A 43 -7.86 7.41 8.19
N ALA A 44 -7.73 6.21 8.76
CA ALA A 44 -8.00 5.96 10.17
C ALA A 44 -7.00 6.69 11.09
N ILE A 45 -5.70 6.64 10.78
CA ILE A 45 -4.67 7.34 11.56
C ILE A 45 -4.82 8.85 11.42
N ALA A 46 -5.07 9.36 10.22
CA ALA A 46 -5.27 10.78 9.98
C ALA A 46 -6.49 11.30 10.75
N GLN A 47 -7.60 10.56 10.73
CA GLN A 47 -8.78 10.87 11.55
C GLN A 47 -8.45 10.88 13.03
N LEU A 48 -7.75 9.87 13.55
CA LEU A 48 -7.34 9.78 14.95
C LEU A 48 -6.44 10.96 15.38
N PHE A 49 -5.48 11.34 14.53
CA PHE A 49 -4.57 12.45 14.80
C PHE A 49 -5.29 13.80 14.77
N VAL A 50 -6.19 14.00 13.79
CA VAL A 50 -7.05 15.19 13.76
C VAL A 50 -7.93 15.19 14.99
N SER A 51 -8.62 14.12 15.35
CA SER A 51 -9.65 14.12 16.40
C SER A 51 -9.10 14.15 17.83
N VAL A 52 -7.96 13.50 18.09
CA VAL A 52 -7.51 13.22 19.47
C VAL A 52 -6.17 13.90 19.80
N LEU A 53 -5.16 13.79 18.95
CA LEU A 53 -3.78 14.20 19.30
C LEU A 53 -3.47 15.68 19.07
N LEU A 54 -4.12 16.33 18.10
CA LEU A 54 -3.80 17.71 17.72
C LEU A 54 -4.84 18.74 18.19
N THR A 55 -5.73 18.34 19.12
CA THR A 55 -6.79 19.20 19.70
C THR A 55 -6.28 20.51 20.31
N GLY A 56 -4.99 20.61 20.66
CA GLY A 56 -4.36 21.82 21.22
C GLY A 56 -3.28 22.48 20.35
N VAL A 57 -3.05 22.04 19.11
CA VAL A 57 -1.99 22.63 18.25
C VAL A 57 -2.53 23.80 17.42
N ALA A 58 -1.78 24.91 17.43
CA ALA A 58 -2.15 26.18 16.82
C ALA A 58 -2.48 26.07 15.32
N GLY A 59 -3.65 26.59 14.93
CA GLY A 59 -4.11 26.73 13.55
C GLY A 59 -4.73 25.45 12.95
N GLN A 60 -5.99 25.54 12.52
CA GLN A 60 -6.74 24.44 11.88
C GLN A 60 -6.01 23.86 10.66
N GLN A 61 -5.31 24.71 9.90
CA GLN A 61 -4.56 24.31 8.72
C GLN A 61 -3.31 23.50 9.10
N THR A 62 -2.52 23.97 10.06
CA THR A 62 -1.30 23.28 10.54
C THR A 62 -1.62 21.92 11.14
N ARG A 63 -2.69 21.82 11.94
CA ARG A 63 -3.20 20.56 12.49
C ARG A 63 -3.54 19.55 11.39
N SER A 64 -4.25 19.99 10.35
CA SER A 64 -4.67 19.11 9.27
C SER A 64 -3.45 18.59 8.48
N MET A 65 -2.46 19.45 8.20
CA MET A 65 -1.24 19.05 7.49
C MET A 65 -0.40 18.06 8.29
N LEU A 66 -0.25 18.28 9.61
CA LEU A 66 0.49 17.37 10.49
C LEU A 66 -0.22 16.01 10.62
N ALA A 67 -1.54 15.99 10.75
CA ALA A 67 -2.30 14.76 10.84
C ALA A 67 -2.23 13.91 9.56
N VAL A 68 -2.32 14.57 8.39
CA VAL A 68 -2.16 13.90 7.09
C VAL A 68 -0.73 13.36 6.93
N GLY A 69 0.28 14.17 7.30
CA GLY A 69 1.68 13.73 7.27
C GLY A 69 1.92 12.51 8.16
N ALA A 70 1.42 12.53 9.39
CA ALA A 70 1.50 11.39 10.31
C ALA A 70 0.77 10.15 9.76
N GLY A 71 -0.42 10.33 9.19
CA GLY A 71 -1.18 9.26 8.53
C GLY A 71 -0.41 8.60 7.38
N ILE A 72 0.27 9.39 6.55
CA ILE A 72 1.12 8.89 5.47
C ILE A 72 2.29 8.08 6.01
N VAL A 73 3.04 8.60 6.99
CA VAL A 73 4.19 7.91 7.58
C VAL A 73 3.76 6.58 8.21
N VAL A 74 2.70 6.58 9.00
CA VAL A 74 2.21 5.34 9.63
C VAL A 74 1.71 4.36 8.57
N SER A 75 0.97 4.82 7.56
CA SER A 75 0.47 3.98 6.48
C SER A 75 1.61 3.30 5.70
N ILE A 76 2.65 4.05 5.32
CA ILE A 76 3.84 3.51 4.65
C ILE A 76 4.52 2.46 5.53
N PHE A 77 4.66 2.74 6.82
CA PHE A 77 5.25 1.80 7.77
C PHE A 77 4.43 0.51 7.89
N THR A 78 3.12 0.60 8.08
CA THR A 78 2.24 -0.58 8.16
C THR A 78 2.24 -1.38 6.86
N ASN A 79 2.22 -0.71 5.70
CA ASN A 79 2.31 -1.37 4.40
C ASN A 79 3.63 -2.10 4.21
N PHE A 80 4.74 -1.53 4.67
CA PHE A 80 6.04 -2.19 4.65
C PHE A 80 6.05 -3.42 5.55
N VAL A 81 5.61 -3.29 6.81
CA VAL A 81 5.59 -4.40 7.77
C VAL A 81 4.72 -5.54 7.26
N LEU A 82 3.53 -5.23 6.75
CA LEU A 82 2.61 -6.24 6.25
C LEU A 82 3.18 -6.93 4.99
N ASN A 83 3.80 -6.19 4.08
CA ASN A 83 4.43 -6.79 2.92
C ASN A 83 5.71 -7.60 3.28
N ASP A 84 6.55 -7.14 4.20
CA ASP A 84 7.73 -7.86 4.66
C ASP A 84 7.36 -9.13 5.45
N ALA A 85 6.25 -9.09 6.20
CA ALA A 85 5.76 -10.22 7.00
C ALA A 85 4.91 -11.23 6.20
N TRP A 86 4.17 -10.80 5.18
CA TRP A 86 3.25 -11.68 4.44
C TRP A 86 3.66 -11.90 2.98
N THR A 87 3.90 -10.83 2.22
CA THR A 87 4.21 -10.92 0.78
C THR A 87 5.61 -11.51 0.52
N TRP A 88 6.58 -11.21 1.39
CA TRP A 88 7.97 -11.65 1.28
C TRP A 88 8.44 -12.47 2.49
N ALA A 89 7.51 -13.14 3.17
CA ALA A 89 7.79 -14.01 4.32
C ALA A 89 8.77 -15.14 4.00
N ASP A 90 8.79 -15.57 2.75
CA ASP A 90 9.57 -16.68 2.20
C ASP A 90 11.05 -16.32 1.94
N ARG A 91 11.43 -15.05 2.05
CA ARG A 91 12.80 -14.61 1.77
C ARG A 91 13.65 -14.59 3.04
N GLU A 92 14.88 -15.09 2.93
CA GLU A 92 15.86 -15.07 4.01
C GLU A 92 16.23 -13.61 4.37
N LYS A 93 15.93 -13.21 5.61
CA LYS A 93 16.07 -11.82 6.07
C LYS A 93 17.44 -11.61 6.70
N ARG A 94 18.31 -10.84 6.04
CA ARG A 94 19.67 -10.52 6.52
C ARG A 94 19.68 -9.45 7.63
N GLY A 95 19.29 -9.82 8.85
CA GLY A 95 19.47 -9.00 10.06
C GLY A 95 18.78 -7.61 10.06
N ARG A 96 18.96 -6.84 11.15
CA ARG A 96 18.29 -5.54 11.34
C ARG A 96 18.75 -4.46 10.36
N LYS A 97 20.04 -4.41 9.99
CA LYS A 97 20.57 -3.38 9.08
C LYS A 97 19.91 -3.41 7.71
N HIS A 98 19.74 -4.60 7.11
CA HIS A 98 19.05 -4.72 5.82
C HIS A 98 17.55 -4.46 5.95
N TRP A 99 16.94 -4.73 7.10
CA TRP A 99 15.53 -4.41 7.32
C TRP A 99 15.29 -2.89 7.24
N PHE A 100 16.13 -2.07 7.89
CA PHE A 100 16.04 -0.61 7.78
C PHE A 100 16.36 -0.09 6.37
N GLN A 101 17.31 -0.71 5.66
CA GLN A 101 17.58 -0.37 4.26
C GLN A 101 16.36 -0.64 3.37
N ARG A 102 15.70 -1.80 3.54
CA ARG A 102 14.46 -2.12 2.81
C ARG A 102 13.34 -1.14 3.13
N LEU A 103 13.18 -0.78 4.41
CA LEU A 103 12.21 0.22 4.85
C LEU A 103 12.48 1.58 4.19
N GLY A 104 13.73 2.06 4.23
CA GLY A 104 14.11 3.34 3.64
C GLY A 104 13.86 3.37 2.13
N MET A 105 14.20 2.29 1.42
CA MET A 105 13.94 2.18 -0.02
C MET A 105 12.45 2.11 -0.33
N PHE A 106 11.66 1.46 0.54
CA PHE A 106 10.20 1.43 0.43
C PHE A 106 9.58 2.83 0.60
N TYR A 107 10.12 3.63 1.53
CA TYR A 107 9.75 5.03 1.68
C TYR A 107 10.06 5.83 0.41
N VAL A 108 11.26 5.68 -0.17
CA VAL A 108 11.64 6.38 -1.41
C VAL A 108 10.67 6.05 -2.56
N ILE A 109 10.37 4.77 -2.76
CA ILE A 109 9.43 4.33 -3.82
C ILE A 109 8.03 4.88 -3.55
N SER A 110 7.59 4.87 -2.29
CA SER A 110 6.27 5.42 -1.90
C SER A 110 6.19 6.93 -2.12
N SER A 111 7.27 7.67 -1.83
CA SER A 111 7.35 9.13 -2.08
C SER A 111 7.29 9.45 -3.57
N ILE A 112 7.92 8.64 -4.42
CA ILE A 112 7.83 8.80 -5.89
C ILE A 112 6.39 8.59 -6.34
N ALA A 113 5.71 7.54 -5.84
CA ALA A 113 4.30 7.30 -6.17
C ALA A 113 3.40 8.45 -5.72
N ALA A 114 3.64 9.01 -4.54
CA ALA A 114 2.92 10.19 -4.04
C ALA A 114 3.17 11.43 -4.93
N ALA A 115 4.42 11.66 -5.35
CA ALA A 115 4.75 12.76 -6.27
C ALA A 115 4.05 12.61 -7.63
N VAL A 116 3.98 11.39 -8.17
CA VAL A 116 3.24 11.10 -9.41
C VAL A 116 1.74 11.36 -9.21
N GLN A 117 1.16 10.91 -8.09
CA GLN A 117 -0.25 11.17 -7.78
C GLN A 117 -0.55 12.68 -7.70
N LEU A 118 0.33 13.45 -7.05
CA LEU A 118 0.22 14.90 -7.01
C LEU A 118 0.33 15.54 -8.39
N GLY A 119 1.28 15.08 -9.22
CA GLY A 119 1.44 15.56 -10.59
C GLY A 119 0.21 15.29 -11.47
N VAL A 120 -0.39 14.09 -11.34
CA VAL A 120 -1.65 13.77 -12.03
C VAL A 120 -2.79 14.62 -11.52
N TYR A 121 -2.89 14.84 -10.21
CA TYR A 121 -3.91 15.70 -9.60
C TYR A 121 -3.80 17.14 -10.10
N THR A 122 -2.60 17.74 -10.15
CA THR A 122 -2.42 19.12 -10.60
C THR A 122 -2.75 19.29 -12.07
N VAL A 123 -2.31 18.35 -12.91
CA VAL A 123 -2.66 18.27 -14.34
C VAL A 123 -4.18 18.21 -14.48
N THR A 124 -4.81 17.22 -13.84
CA THR A 124 -6.26 17.01 -13.93
C THR A 124 -7.05 18.23 -13.45
N HIS A 125 -6.66 18.82 -12.32
CA HIS A 125 -7.28 20.03 -11.80
C HIS A 125 -7.16 21.19 -12.79
N HIS A 126 -6.01 21.36 -13.42
CA HIS A 126 -5.80 22.41 -14.41
C HIS A 126 -6.63 22.20 -15.69
N TYR A 127 -6.74 20.96 -16.18
CA TYR A 127 -7.46 20.65 -17.42
C TYR A 127 -8.98 20.51 -17.25
N ILE A 128 -9.45 20.05 -16.09
CA ILE A 128 -10.88 19.84 -15.81
C ILE A 128 -11.49 21.11 -15.21
N LEU A 129 -10.96 21.62 -14.10
CA LEU A 129 -11.54 22.79 -13.41
C LEU A 129 -11.16 24.13 -14.05
N GLY A 130 -10.20 24.14 -14.99
CA GLY A 130 -9.92 25.30 -15.84
C GLY A 130 -11.04 25.60 -16.86
N HIS A 131 -11.93 24.64 -17.13
CA HIS A 131 -13.06 24.80 -18.06
C HIS A 131 -14.39 25.12 -17.36
N ASP A 132 -14.45 24.97 -16.03
CA ASP A 132 -15.68 25.03 -15.22
C ASP A 132 -15.93 26.42 -14.61
N ALA A 133 -15.08 27.41 -14.89
CA ALA A 133 -15.17 28.77 -14.34
C ALA A 133 -16.20 29.69 -15.05
N TRP A 134 -17.15 29.13 -15.81
CA TRP A 134 -18.15 29.87 -16.61
C TRP A 134 -19.60 29.47 -16.33
N TRP A 135 -19.96 29.29 -15.06
CA TRP A 135 -21.33 29.36 -14.53
C TRP A 135 -21.32 29.85 -13.09
#